data_AF-A0A432FXY0-F1
#
_entry.id   AF-A0A432FXY0-F1
#
_cell.length_a   1.000
_cell.length_b   1.000
_cell.length_c   1.000
_cell.angle_alpha   90.00
_cell.angle_beta   90.00
_cell.angle_gamma   90.00
#
_symmetry.space_group_name_H-M   'P 1'
#
loop_
_entity.id
_entity.type
_entity.pdbx_description
1 polymer ?
#
loop_
_entity_poly.entity_id
_entity_poly.type
_entity_poly.pdbx_seq_one_letter_code
_entity_poly.pdbx_strand_id
1 'polypeptide(L)'
;FEISQINVLQMYLLMEEINFDSFLNILSVEDFKACTFLFADNDPSALHDYIENAFNELEPLFRQQVLFAPAEWHDEKLDLIDILNRKFSSAIEIYRDDSAFLESLPPVLITNLVKDSSGLKISINRFRVNESSIELHMNEESISVPFEYNDSQMISIPSHWEYVELLIAGDVVQSLPVVNEEGVLSIALDDQYIFSDEIFDLKTMRSIPEQDFQLNEIAYNAIEQKLSVEIAGNSDWSIQLGLFINDSLLWVWNSVPGFEMSFLDSNWVLMTSKENGWLHLCQVNENGAWKILESRPLHLQESFHESKVPDLGTWTALSFSTFGESNDITRSQQNKQFIPKIFALYQNYPNPFNSNTNITFDLLDEATVSLYVADAKGRKLQVYLDEIFLEKGFYSFNWSAEFQSSGIYFITLQAQTSDYLPVAMSRKMIYLK
;
A
#
# COMPACT_ATOMS: atom_id res chain seq x y z
N PHE A 1 27.91 -21.12 -5.46
CA PHE A 1 28.47 -21.72 -4.24
C PHE A 1 27.46 -22.76 -3.77
N GLU A 2 27.77 -24.06 -3.86
CA GLU A 2 26.91 -25.05 -3.22
C GLU A 2 27.03 -24.85 -1.71
N ILE A 3 26.01 -24.27 -1.10
CA ILE A 3 25.89 -24.27 0.35
C ILE A 3 25.74 -25.75 0.73
N SER A 4 26.77 -26.32 1.38
CA SER A 4 26.68 -27.71 1.81
C SER A 4 25.52 -27.84 2.80
N GLN A 5 24.80 -28.95 2.71
CA GLN A 5 23.73 -29.36 3.62
C GLN A 5 24.13 -29.19 5.11
N ILE A 6 25.41 -29.43 5.43
CA ILE A 6 26.01 -29.26 6.76
C ILE A 6 26.13 -27.78 7.18
N ASN A 7 26.45 -26.88 6.24
CA ASN A 7 26.56 -25.44 6.54
C ASN A 7 25.21 -24.84 6.92
N VAL A 8 24.12 -25.31 6.32
CA VAL A 8 22.76 -24.90 6.69
C VAL A 8 22.45 -25.34 8.12
N LEU A 9 22.70 -26.61 8.46
CA LEU A 9 22.47 -27.13 9.82
C LEU A 9 23.28 -26.38 10.88
N GLN A 10 24.55 -26.07 10.60
CA GLN A 10 25.39 -25.27 11.47
C GLN A 10 24.86 -23.84 11.64
N MET A 11 24.38 -23.21 10.57
CA MET A 11 23.77 -21.88 10.63
C MET A 11 22.54 -21.88 11.57
N TYR A 12 21.62 -22.82 11.40
CA TYR A 12 20.40 -22.91 12.21
C TYR A 12 20.67 -23.26 13.69
N LEU A 13 21.70 -24.07 13.97
CA LEU A 13 22.14 -24.38 15.33
C LEU A 13 22.76 -23.17 16.04
N LEU A 14 23.54 -22.36 15.32
CA LEU A 14 24.24 -21.19 15.85
C LEU A 14 23.35 -19.94 15.98
N MET A 15 22.22 -19.89 15.27
CA MET A 15 21.23 -18.83 15.45
C MET A 15 20.52 -19.01 16.80
N GLU A 16 20.48 -17.97 17.64
CA GLU A 16 19.70 -18.01 18.89
C GLU A 16 18.20 -18.17 18.58
N GLU A 17 17.68 -17.36 17.65
CA GLU A 17 16.29 -17.39 17.16
C GLU A 17 16.23 -17.07 15.66
N ILE A 18 15.15 -17.47 14.99
CA ILE A 18 14.80 -16.95 13.66
C ILE A 18 13.98 -15.68 13.90
N ASN A 19 14.61 -14.53 13.68
CA ASN A 19 14.01 -13.21 13.97
C ASN A 19 13.88 -12.38 12.68
N PHE A 20 13.31 -12.98 11.65
CA PHE A 20 12.99 -12.27 10.41
C PHE A 20 11.62 -12.72 9.89
N ASP A 21 10.85 -11.77 9.36
CA ASP A 21 9.46 -11.99 8.93
C ASP A 21 9.33 -12.48 7.48
N SER A 22 10.44 -12.54 6.74
CA SER A 22 10.50 -12.97 5.33
C SER A 22 11.92 -13.36 4.92
N PHE A 23 12.08 -14.47 4.20
CA PHE A 23 13.33 -14.84 3.55
C PHE A 23 13.70 -13.90 2.42
N LEU A 24 12.71 -13.29 1.78
CA LEU A 24 12.92 -12.32 0.72
C LEU A 24 13.68 -11.08 1.24
N ASN A 25 13.59 -10.76 2.53
CA ASN A 25 14.39 -9.66 3.12
C ASN A 25 15.90 -9.93 3.12
N ILE A 26 16.32 -11.21 3.02
CA ILE A 26 17.71 -11.62 3.21
C ILE A 26 18.30 -12.40 2.02
N LEU A 27 17.45 -13.00 1.18
CA LEU A 27 17.83 -13.78 0.00
C LEU A 27 17.38 -13.10 -1.29
N SER A 28 18.12 -13.34 -2.38
CA SER A 28 17.61 -13.04 -3.72
C SER A 28 16.46 -13.98 -4.09
N VAL A 29 15.62 -13.61 -5.05
CA VAL A 29 14.54 -14.50 -5.54
C VAL A 29 15.10 -15.81 -6.13
N GLU A 30 16.28 -15.77 -6.75
CA GLU A 30 16.96 -16.96 -7.25
C GLU A 30 17.39 -17.89 -6.11
N ASP A 31 18.05 -17.35 -5.09
CA ASP A 31 18.47 -18.10 -3.90
C ASP A 31 17.28 -18.62 -3.10
N PHE A 32 16.22 -17.82 -2.99
CA PHE A 32 14.96 -18.22 -2.35
C PHE A 32 14.35 -19.43 -3.07
N LYS A 33 14.20 -19.37 -4.40
CA LYS A 33 13.71 -20.49 -5.21
C LYS A 33 14.62 -21.71 -5.09
N ALA A 34 15.93 -21.54 -4.96
CA ALA A 34 16.85 -22.64 -4.72
C ALA A 34 16.63 -23.33 -3.36
N CYS A 35 16.01 -22.67 -2.37
CA CYS A 35 15.68 -23.25 -1.07
C CYS A 35 14.45 -24.18 -1.10
N THR A 36 13.75 -24.31 -2.24
CA THR A 36 12.56 -25.17 -2.39
C THR A 36 12.78 -26.58 -1.84
N PHE A 37 13.95 -27.19 -2.03
CA PHE A 37 14.21 -28.55 -1.55
C PHE A 37 14.20 -28.69 -0.01
N LEU A 38 14.37 -27.60 0.74
CA LEU A 38 14.33 -27.60 2.21
C LEU A 38 12.92 -27.44 2.76
N PHE A 39 12.02 -26.79 2.00
CA PHE A 39 10.75 -26.28 2.54
C PHE A 39 9.50 -26.73 1.75
N ALA A 40 9.65 -27.26 0.53
CA ALA A 40 8.53 -27.58 -0.35
C ALA A 40 7.88 -28.94 -0.10
N ASP A 41 8.67 -29.90 0.39
CA ASP A 41 8.11 -31.17 0.84
C ASP A 41 7.44 -30.91 2.18
N ASN A 42 6.10 -30.82 2.16
CA ASN A 42 5.23 -30.79 3.35
C ASN A 42 5.31 -32.10 4.18
N ASP A 43 6.47 -32.75 4.19
CA ASP A 43 6.76 -33.94 4.96
C ASP A 43 7.74 -33.63 6.09
N PRO A 44 7.23 -33.26 7.28
CA PRO A 44 8.04 -33.10 8.48
C PRO A 44 8.93 -34.31 8.78
N SER A 45 8.57 -35.50 8.30
CA SER A 45 9.38 -36.71 8.49
C SER A 45 10.64 -36.72 7.63
N ALA A 46 10.61 -36.16 6.42
CA ALA A 46 11.79 -36.08 5.56
C ALA A 46 12.85 -35.13 6.14
N LEU A 47 12.43 -34.00 6.69
CA LEU A 47 13.31 -33.07 7.40
C LEU A 47 13.84 -33.69 8.71
N HIS A 48 12.98 -34.37 9.47
CA HIS A 48 13.38 -35.07 10.68
C HIS A 48 14.43 -36.14 10.39
N ASP A 49 14.20 -36.99 9.38
CA ASP A 49 15.13 -38.02 8.93
C ASP A 49 16.45 -37.42 8.44
N TYR A 50 16.40 -36.28 7.75
CA TYR A 50 17.59 -35.54 7.32
C TYR A 50 18.42 -35.03 8.52
N ILE A 51 17.78 -34.40 9.50
CA ILE A 51 18.46 -33.93 10.73
C ILE A 51 19.04 -35.12 11.49
N GLU A 52 18.26 -36.19 11.67
CA GLU A 52 18.70 -37.43 12.31
C GLU A 52 19.93 -38.02 11.62
N ASN A 53 19.92 -38.13 10.29
CA ASN A 53 21.06 -38.62 9.51
C ASN A 53 22.29 -37.73 9.65
N ALA A 54 22.13 -36.40 9.62
CA ALA A 54 23.24 -35.48 9.81
C ALA A 54 23.88 -35.60 11.21
N PHE A 55 23.07 -35.75 12.27
CA PHE A 55 23.59 -36.00 13.62
C PHE A 55 24.31 -37.33 13.73
N ASN A 56 23.81 -38.38 13.06
CA ASN A 56 24.43 -39.70 13.06
C ASN A 56 25.79 -39.69 12.30
N GLU A 57 25.91 -38.93 11.22
CA GLU A 57 27.17 -38.74 10.50
C GLU A 57 28.20 -37.95 11.32
N LEU A 58 27.73 -36.98 12.11
CA LEU A 58 28.58 -36.09 12.91
C LEU A 58 28.94 -36.67 14.29
N GLU A 59 28.18 -37.64 14.81
CA GLU A 59 28.40 -38.27 16.14
C GLU A 59 29.87 -38.68 16.39
N PRO A 60 30.59 -39.35 15.47
CA PRO A 60 31.97 -39.75 15.71
C PRO A 60 32.93 -38.57 15.93
N LEU A 61 32.66 -37.43 15.30
CA LEU A 61 33.48 -36.21 15.39
C LEU A 61 33.20 -35.47 16.71
N PHE A 62 31.93 -35.30 17.08
CA PHE A 62 31.54 -34.61 18.31
C PHE A 62 31.92 -35.39 19.58
N ARG A 63 31.71 -36.71 19.60
CA ARG A 63 32.06 -37.55 20.76
C ARG A 63 33.56 -37.58 21.06
N GLN A 64 34.41 -37.40 20.04
CA GLN A 64 35.87 -37.29 20.24
C GLN A 64 36.31 -35.92 20.78
N GLN A 65 35.57 -34.84 20.50
CA GLN A 65 35.95 -33.49 20.89
C GLN A 65 35.39 -33.07 22.26
N VAL A 66 34.22 -33.59 22.66
CA VAL A 66 33.49 -33.08 23.84
C VAL A 66 33.41 -34.11 25.00
N LEU A 67 33.89 -35.34 24.80
CA LEU A 67 33.95 -36.41 25.83
C LEU A 67 32.60 -36.81 26.46
N PHE A 68 31.47 -36.63 25.77
CA PHE A 68 30.17 -37.08 26.26
C PHE A 68 30.06 -38.61 26.37
N ALA A 69 29.41 -39.08 27.43
CA ALA A 69 28.94 -40.47 27.50
C ALA A 69 27.84 -40.73 26.45
N PRO A 70 27.64 -41.97 25.98
CA PRO A 70 26.59 -42.28 24.99
C PRO A 70 25.18 -41.81 25.37
N ALA A 71 24.84 -41.88 26.66
CA ALA A 71 23.54 -41.45 27.17
C ALA A 71 23.40 -39.92 27.18
N GLU A 72 24.45 -39.20 27.61
CA GLU A 72 24.48 -37.73 27.61
C GLU A 72 24.39 -37.18 26.19
N TRP A 73 25.07 -37.82 25.22
CA TRP A 73 24.95 -37.47 23.80
C TRP A 73 23.54 -37.71 23.26
N HIS A 74 22.88 -38.78 23.69
CA HIS A 74 21.52 -39.08 23.27
C HIS A 74 20.53 -38.03 23.75
N ASP A 75 20.59 -37.65 25.02
CA ASP A 75 19.72 -36.63 25.61
C ASP A 75 19.96 -35.26 24.95
N GLU A 76 21.23 -34.85 24.81
CA GLU A 76 21.60 -33.58 24.14
C GLU A 76 21.16 -33.56 22.67
N LYS A 77 21.30 -34.68 21.95
CA LYS A 77 20.84 -34.80 20.57
C LYS A 77 19.32 -34.59 20.47
N LEU A 78 18.54 -35.18 21.38
CA LEU A 78 17.08 -35.02 21.38
C LEU A 78 16.68 -33.56 21.61
N ASP A 79 17.33 -32.88 22.54
CA ASP A 79 17.08 -31.46 22.82
C ASP A 79 17.44 -30.57 21.62
N LEU A 80 18.59 -30.82 20.96
CA LEU A 80 18.98 -30.10 19.75
C LEU A 80 18.03 -30.33 18.57
N ILE A 81 17.54 -31.56 18.41
CA ILE A 81 16.54 -31.90 17.39
C ILE A 81 15.23 -31.17 17.64
N ASP A 82 14.75 -31.11 18.89
CA ASP A 82 13.53 -30.37 19.24
C ASP A 82 13.65 -28.87 18.95
N ILE A 83 14.80 -28.27 19.31
CA ILE A 83 15.12 -26.87 18.99
C ILE A 83 15.11 -26.64 17.49
N LEU A 84 15.75 -27.52 16.70
CA LEU A 84 15.78 -27.41 15.24
C LEU A 84 14.38 -27.58 14.63
N ASN A 85 13.59 -28.55 15.08
CA ASN A 85 12.24 -28.78 14.56
C ASN A 85 11.35 -27.55 14.75
N ARG A 86 11.42 -26.90 15.92
CA ARG A 86 10.68 -25.66 16.18
C ARG A 86 11.11 -24.53 15.23
N LYS A 87 12.42 -24.33 15.07
CA LYS A 87 12.98 -23.32 14.15
C LYS A 87 12.58 -23.57 12.70
N PHE A 88 12.69 -24.82 12.24
CA PHE A 88 12.30 -25.20 10.88
C PHE A 88 10.80 -25.07 10.64
N SER A 89 9.96 -25.37 11.64
CA SER A 89 8.51 -25.21 11.50
C SER A 89 8.14 -23.76 11.20
N SER A 90 8.72 -22.80 11.94
CA SER A 90 8.53 -21.37 11.67
C SER A 90 9.10 -20.96 10.31
N ALA A 91 10.27 -21.48 9.93
CA ALA A 91 10.85 -21.23 8.61
C ALA A 91 9.97 -21.76 7.46
N ILE A 92 9.34 -22.93 7.60
CA ILE A 92 8.44 -23.48 6.58
C ILE A 92 7.22 -22.55 6.38
N GLU A 93 6.67 -21.99 7.46
CA GLU A 93 5.56 -21.04 7.37
C GLU A 93 5.97 -19.77 6.62
N ILE A 94 7.10 -19.15 7.01
CA ILE A 94 7.63 -17.95 6.34
C ILE A 94 7.90 -18.24 4.85
N TYR A 95 8.54 -19.37 4.54
CA TYR A 95 8.83 -19.77 3.16
C TYR A 95 7.54 -19.96 2.34
N ARG A 96 6.51 -20.58 2.93
CA ARG A 96 5.23 -20.80 2.26
C ARG A 96 4.54 -19.46 1.95
N ASP A 97 4.55 -18.53 2.89
CA ASP A 97 3.97 -17.20 2.72
C ASP A 97 4.72 -16.41 1.64
N ASP A 98 6.04 -16.39 1.68
CA ASP A 98 6.89 -15.75 0.66
C ASP A 98 6.69 -16.39 -0.73
N SER A 99 6.57 -17.71 -0.80
CA SER A 99 6.31 -18.42 -2.05
C SER A 99 4.93 -18.08 -2.61
N ALA A 100 3.90 -18.02 -1.76
CA ALA A 100 2.56 -17.62 -2.17
C ALA A 100 2.53 -16.16 -2.64
N PHE A 101 3.27 -15.29 -1.97
CA PHE A 101 3.46 -13.90 -2.37
C PHE A 101 4.12 -13.79 -3.76
N LEU A 102 5.24 -14.47 -4.01
CA LEU A 102 5.90 -14.47 -5.32
C LEU A 102 4.99 -14.97 -6.45
N GLU A 103 4.16 -16.00 -6.19
CA GLU A 103 3.19 -16.51 -7.18
C GLU A 103 2.04 -15.53 -7.46
N SER A 104 1.74 -14.64 -6.51
CA SER A 104 0.72 -13.59 -6.68
C SER A 104 1.21 -12.41 -7.53
N LEU A 105 2.53 -12.19 -7.62
CA LEU A 105 3.10 -11.08 -8.36
C LEU A 105 2.89 -11.23 -9.87
N PRO A 106 2.80 -10.11 -10.61
CA PRO A 106 2.84 -10.15 -12.06
C PRO A 106 4.08 -10.90 -12.57
N PRO A 107 3.99 -11.59 -13.71
CA PRO A 107 5.05 -12.48 -14.17
C PRO A 107 6.31 -11.72 -14.61
N VAL A 108 6.18 -10.43 -14.92
CA VAL A 108 7.27 -9.50 -15.24
C VAL A 108 6.97 -8.18 -14.53
N LEU A 109 7.99 -7.56 -13.93
CA LEU A 109 7.89 -6.25 -13.29
C LEU A 109 9.04 -5.35 -13.70
N ILE A 110 8.76 -4.05 -13.77
CA ILE A 110 9.80 -3.02 -13.69
C ILE A 110 10.27 -2.96 -12.24
N THR A 111 11.58 -3.02 -12.04
CA THR A 111 12.19 -3.03 -10.70
C THR A 111 13.08 -1.84 -10.45
N ASN A 112 13.64 -1.23 -11.51
CA ASN A 112 14.38 0.01 -11.37
C ASN A 112 14.15 0.91 -12.58
N LEU A 113 14.17 2.22 -12.34
CA LEU A 113 14.23 3.26 -13.34
C LEU A 113 15.40 4.19 -12.98
N VAL A 114 16.38 4.29 -13.87
CA VAL A 114 17.61 5.04 -13.69
C VAL A 114 17.65 6.17 -14.70
N LYS A 115 17.83 7.39 -14.21
CA LYS A 115 18.06 8.57 -15.04
C LYS A 115 19.41 9.16 -14.68
N ASP A 116 20.33 9.13 -15.63
CA ASP A 116 21.67 9.67 -15.46
C ASP A 116 22.13 10.41 -16.73
N SER A 117 23.35 10.95 -16.71
CA SER A 117 23.96 11.62 -17.86
C SER A 117 24.04 10.77 -19.15
N SER A 118 23.93 9.44 -19.06
CA SER A 118 23.92 8.51 -20.18
C SER A 118 22.51 8.24 -20.74
N GLY A 119 21.46 8.70 -20.05
CA GLY A 119 20.07 8.63 -20.50
C GLY A 119 19.15 7.96 -19.49
N LEU A 120 18.02 7.47 -20.00
CA LEU A 120 16.98 6.83 -19.21
C LEU A 120 17.03 5.31 -19.43
N LYS A 121 17.15 4.55 -18.34
CA LYS A 121 17.23 3.09 -18.37
C LYS A 121 16.23 2.48 -17.40
N ILE A 122 15.69 1.33 -17.77
CA ILE A 122 14.76 0.56 -16.95
C ILE A 122 15.33 -0.84 -16.74
N SER A 123 15.27 -1.32 -15.51
CA SER A 123 15.54 -2.72 -15.20
C SER A 123 14.22 -3.48 -15.05
N ILE A 124 14.10 -4.61 -15.74
CA ILE A 124 12.92 -5.44 -15.80
C ILE A 124 13.31 -6.85 -15.38
N ASN A 125 12.53 -7.44 -14.47
CA ASN A 125 12.74 -8.78 -13.98
C ASN A 125 11.55 -9.68 -14.31
N ARG A 126 11.85 -10.91 -14.73
CA ARG A 126 10.90 -11.96 -15.04
C ARG A 126 10.87 -12.97 -13.91
N PHE A 127 9.69 -13.20 -13.36
CA PHE A 127 9.47 -14.15 -12.26
C PHE A 127 8.91 -15.49 -12.74
N ARG A 128 8.23 -15.52 -13.90
CA ARG A 128 7.60 -16.71 -14.50
C ARG A 128 8.02 -16.91 -15.95
N VAL A 129 8.26 -18.16 -16.32
CA VAL A 129 8.72 -18.57 -17.67
C VAL A 129 7.50 -18.83 -18.56
N ASN A 130 7.57 -18.42 -19.84
CA ASN A 130 6.55 -18.55 -20.91
C ASN A 130 5.53 -17.41 -21.07
N GLU A 131 5.92 -16.18 -20.74
CA GLU A 131 5.09 -15.02 -21.07
C GLU A 131 5.10 -14.69 -22.57
N SER A 132 4.01 -14.06 -23.00
CA SER A 132 3.75 -13.59 -24.36
C SER A 132 4.70 -12.46 -24.78
N SER A 133 4.38 -11.68 -25.82
CA SER A 133 5.08 -10.43 -26.12
C SER A 133 5.10 -9.50 -24.89
N ILE A 134 6.30 -9.15 -24.44
CA ILE A 134 6.55 -8.17 -23.38
C ILE A 134 7.06 -6.91 -24.06
N GLU A 135 6.41 -5.78 -23.77
CA GLU A 135 6.69 -4.53 -24.43
C GLU A 135 6.62 -3.37 -23.42
N LEU A 136 7.51 -2.39 -23.60
CA LEU A 136 7.40 -1.09 -22.94
C LEU A 136 6.77 -0.11 -23.90
N HIS A 137 5.80 0.67 -23.43
CA HIS A 137 5.05 1.62 -24.25
C HIS A 137 5.07 3.02 -23.65
N MET A 138 5.03 4.02 -24.53
CA MET A 138 4.54 5.36 -24.22
C MET A 138 3.80 5.88 -25.46
N ASN A 139 2.49 6.11 -25.33
CA ASN A 139 1.62 6.46 -26.46
C ASN A 139 1.74 5.45 -27.62
N GLU A 140 2.20 5.90 -28.80
CA GLU A 140 2.36 5.07 -30.01
C GLU A 140 3.78 4.46 -30.14
N GLU A 141 4.69 4.77 -29.21
CA GLU A 141 6.05 4.24 -29.22
C GLU A 141 6.14 2.98 -28.37
N SER A 142 6.73 1.91 -28.93
CA SER A 142 6.86 0.61 -28.27
C SER A 142 8.29 0.06 -28.37
N ILE A 143 8.76 -0.59 -27.31
CA ILE A 143 10.04 -1.31 -27.26
C ILE A 143 9.77 -2.74 -26.82
N SER A 144 10.12 -3.71 -27.67
CA SER A 144 10.02 -5.12 -27.29
C SER A 144 11.13 -5.52 -26.32
N VAL A 145 10.79 -6.36 -25.35
CA VAL A 145 11.68 -6.83 -24.28
C VAL A 145 11.91 -8.34 -24.43
N PRO A 146 12.99 -8.78 -25.10
CA PRO A 146 13.24 -10.19 -25.34
C PRO A 146 14.02 -10.85 -24.20
N PHE A 147 13.38 -11.68 -23.37
CA PHE A 147 14.07 -12.50 -22.37
C PHE A 147 14.71 -13.76 -22.99
N GLU A 148 15.99 -13.69 -23.39
CA GLU A 148 16.70 -14.83 -24.01
C GLU A 148 17.21 -15.87 -23.01
N TYR A 149 17.99 -15.45 -22.00
CA TYR A 149 18.67 -16.36 -21.06
C TYR A 149 18.65 -15.91 -19.60
N ASN A 150 18.60 -14.59 -19.35
CA ASN A 150 18.59 -14.03 -18.00
C ASN A 150 17.17 -13.61 -17.63
N ASP A 151 16.81 -13.79 -16.36
CA ASP A 151 15.54 -13.31 -15.79
C ASP A 151 15.58 -11.82 -15.42
N SER A 152 16.69 -11.13 -15.66
CA SER A 152 16.85 -9.68 -15.46
C SER A 152 17.44 -9.02 -16.70
N GLN A 153 16.89 -7.87 -17.08
CA GLN A 153 17.37 -7.07 -18.21
C GLN A 153 17.34 -5.58 -17.89
N MET A 154 18.35 -4.85 -18.40
CA MET A 154 18.38 -3.40 -18.38
C MET A 154 18.26 -2.86 -19.80
N ILE A 155 17.29 -1.97 -20.03
CA ILE A 155 16.90 -1.46 -21.34
C ILE A 155 16.97 0.05 -21.32
N SER A 156 17.60 0.64 -22.34
CA SER A 156 17.56 2.09 -22.53
C SER A 156 16.28 2.49 -23.24
N ILE A 157 15.56 3.47 -22.70
CA ILE A 157 14.36 4.03 -23.30
C ILE A 157 14.59 5.47 -23.76
N PRO A 158 13.80 6.00 -24.72
CA PRO A 158 13.98 7.35 -25.22
C PRO A 158 13.87 8.40 -24.13
N SER A 159 14.76 9.40 -24.17
CA SER A 159 14.85 10.43 -23.14
C SER A 159 13.64 11.37 -23.08
N HIS A 160 12.81 11.39 -24.12
CA HIS A 160 11.57 12.18 -24.17
C HIS A 160 10.39 11.46 -23.55
N TRP A 161 10.55 10.22 -23.09
CA TRP A 161 9.46 9.51 -22.43
C TRP A 161 9.14 10.17 -21.08
N GLU A 162 7.87 10.47 -20.84
CA GLU A 162 7.38 11.06 -19.59
C GLU A 162 6.79 10.03 -18.63
N TYR A 163 6.36 8.89 -19.17
CA TYR A 163 5.90 7.73 -18.44
C TYR A 163 6.24 6.47 -19.25
N VAL A 164 6.13 5.31 -18.61
CA VAL A 164 6.31 4.00 -19.24
C VAL A 164 5.21 3.06 -18.78
N GLU A 165 4.65 2.33 -19.72
CA GLU A 165 3.72 1.23 -19.46
C GLU A 165 4.40 -0.09 -19.81
N LEU A 166 4.41 -1.03 -18.87
CA LEU A 166 4.80 -2.41 -19.11
C LEU A 166 3.57 -3.20 -19.53
N LEU A 167 3.59 -3.71 -20.76
CA LEU A 167 2.52 -4.54 -21.30
C LEU A 167 2.97 -6.00 -21.38
N ILE A 168 2.06 -6.90 -21.01
CA ILE A 168 2.23 -8.34 -21.18
C ILE A 168 1.02 -8.84 -21.96
N ALA A 169 1.26 -9.44 -23.12
CA ALA A 169 0.20 -9.89 -24.02
C ALA A 169 -0.81 -8.79 -24.45
N GLY A 170 -0.42 -7.52 -24.34
CA GLY A 170 -1.26 -6.35 -24.66
C GLY A 170 -1.99 -5.74 -23.46
N ASP A 171 -1.97 -6.37 -22.29
CA ASP A 171 -2.55 -5.82 -21.07
C ASP A 171 -1.49 -5.00 -20.31
N VAL A 172 -1.87 -3.80 -19.84
CA VAL A 172 -1.00 -2.96 -19.01
C VAL A 172 -0.89 -3.57 -17.61
N VAL A 173 0.32 -3.95 -17.24
CA VAL A 173 0.64 -4.58 -15.95
C VAL A 173 1.20 -3.57 -14.95
N GLN A 174 1.92 -2.57 -15.43
CA GLN A 174 2.51 -1.53 -14.60
C GLN A 174 2.62 -0.23 -15.40
N SER A 175 2.27 0.90 -14.79
CA SER A 175 2.44 2.22 -15.39
C SER A 175 3.23 3.10 -14.42
N LEU A 176 4.28 3.76 -14.91
CA LEU A 176 5.21 4.53 -14.08
C LEU A 176 5.53 5.87 -14.74
N PRO A 177 5.35 7.00 -14.03
CA PRO A 177 5.93 8.26 -14.44
C PRO A 177 7.46 8.19 -14.41
N VAL A 178 8.13 8.78 -15.39
CA VAL A 178 9.59 8.89 -15.40
C VAL A 178 10.05 9.82 -14.29
N VAL A 179 11.17 9.51 -13.65
CA VAL A 179 11.75 10.36 -12.58
C VAL A 179 12.20 11.71 -13.14
N ASN A 180 11.93 12.78 -12.39
CA ASN A 180 12.20 14.15 -12.84
C ASN A 180 13.70 14.49 -12.77
N GLU A 181 14.39 14.10 -11.69
CA GLU A 181 15.81 14.40 -11.45
C GLU A 181 16.73 13.22 -11.80
N GLU A 182 18.04 13.48 -11.88
CA GLU A 182 19.04 12.41 -11.97
C GLU A 182 18.97 11.55 -10.70
N GLY A 183 18.91 10.24 -10.84
CA GLY A 183 18.77 9.34 -9.70
C GLY A 183 18.26 7.96 -10.09
N VAL A 184 18.08 7.12 -9.07
CA VAL A 184 17.56 5.77 -9.18
C VAL A 184 16.24 5.67 -8.41
N LEU A 185 15.20 5.24 -9.11
CA LEU A 185 14.00 4.70 -8.50
C LEU A 185 14.12 3.18 -8.48
N SER A 186 14.11 2.60 -7.29
CA SER A 186 13.97 1.16 -7.07
C SER A 186 12.54 0.83 -6.63
N ILE A 187 12.02 -0.31 -7.08
CA ILE A 187 10.67 -0.76 -6.78
C ILE A 187 10.77 -2.10 -6.06
N ALA A 188 10.29 -2.14 -4.83
CA ALA A 188 10.19 -3.36 -4.05
C ALA A 188 9.05 -4.25 -4.58
N LEU A 189 9.09 -5.54 -4.25
CA LEU A 189 8.09 -6.49 -4.78
C LEU A 189 6.68 -6.24 -4.24
N ASP A 190 6.56 -5.58 -3.09
CA ASP A 190 5.30 -5.19 -2.47
C ASP A 190 4.80 -3.81 -2.94
N ASP A 191 5.28 -3.36 -4.11
CA ASP A 191 4.88 -2.12 -4.77
C ASP A 191 5.24 -0.85 -3.98
N GLN A 192 6.36 -0.90 -3.25
CA GLN A 192 6.98 0.28 -2.65
C GLN A 192 8.06 0.91 -3.54
N TYR A 193 8.08 2.25 -3.54
CA TYR A 193 8.95 3.08 -4.38
C TYR A 193 10.04 3.74 -3.55
N ILE A 194 11.30 3.43 -3.86
CA ILE A 194 12.48 3.87 -3.11
C ILE A 194 13.34 4.73 -4.03
N PHE A 195 13.48 6.01 -3.70
CA PHE A 195 14.34 6.96 -4.42
C PHE A 195 15.72 7.02 -3.75
N SER A 196 16.79 6.82 -4.52
CA SER A 196 18.16 6.84 -4.01
C SER A 196 19.21 7.13 -5.09
N ASP A 197 20.46 7.30 -4.67
CA ASP A 197 21.62 7.51 -5.55
C ASP A 197 22.26 6.20 -6.03
N GLU A 198 21.89 5.06 -5.43
CA GLU A 198 22.46 3.75 -5.72
C GLU A 198 21.41 2.80 -6.29
N ILE A 199 21.83 1.85 -7.12
CA ILE A 199 20.95 0.76 -7.53
C ILE A 199 20.96 -0.27 -6.41
N PHE A 200 19.84 -0.41 -5.72
CA PHE A 200 19.64 -1.52 -4.81
C PHE A 200 19.36 -2.78 -5.63
N ASP A 201 20.22 -3.78 -5.45
CA ASP A 201 19.98 -5.11 -5.99
C ASP A 201 18.71 -5.69 -5.34
N LEU A 202 18.12 -6.69 -5.99
CA LEU A 202 16.84 -7.37 -5.72
C LEU A 202 16.77 -8.08 -4.35
N LYS A 203 17.42 -7.55 -3.30
CA LYS A 203 17.13 -7.87 -1.91
C LYS A 203 15.79 -7.25 -1.60
N THR A 204 14.79 -8.04 -1.94
CA THR A 204 13.36 -7.91 -1.77
C THR A 204 13.01 -7.52 -0.35
N MET A 205 13.13 -6.24 0.00
CA MET A 205 12.56 -5.74 1.24
C MET A 205 11.05 -5.80 1.08
N ARG A 206 10.43 -6.83 1.66
CA ARG A 206 9.09 -6.70 2.23
C ARG A 206 9.25 -5.58 3.25
N SER A 207 8.78 -4.41 2.84
CA SER A 207 8.88 -3.19 3.59
C SER A 207 8.04 -3.31 4.87
N ILE A 208 8.70 -3.65 5.96
CA ILE A 208 8.16 -3.32 7.27
C ILE A 208 8.53 -1.85 7.45
N PRO A 209 7.59 -0.90 7.42
CA PRO A 209 7.95 0.49 7.57
C PRO A 209 8.43 0.68 9.02
N GLU A 210 9.74 0.72 9.24
CA GLU A 210 10.35 1.38 10.40
C GLU A 210 10.23 2.90 10.25
N GLN A 211 9.06 3.38 9.80
CA GLN A 211 8.80 4.77 9.48
C GLN A 211 7.62 5.24 10.33
N ASP A 212 7.81 6.35 11.05
CA ASP A 212 6.80 6.95 11.92
C ASP A 212 5.53 7.35 11.14
N PHE A 213 5.64 7.67 9.84
CA PHE A 213 4.52 8.10 9.00
C PHE A 213 4.59 7.46 7.60
N GLN A 214 3.43 7.13 7.07
CA GLN A 214 3.26 6.53 5.74
C GLN A 214 1.93 6.95 5.10
N LEU A 215 1.84 6.88 3.78
CA LEU A 215 0.61 7.03 3.02
C LEU A 215 -0.31 5.83 3.30
N ASN A 216 -1.62 6.05 3.47
CA ASN A 216 -2.58 4.99 3.76
C ASN A 216 -3.68 4.86 2.69
N GLU A 217 -4.19 5.98 2.19
CA GLU A 217 -5.20 6.01 1.12
C GLU A 217 -4.96 7.19 0.17
N ILE A 218 -5.13 6.97 -1.12
CA ILE A 218 -5.04 7.99 -2.16
C ILE A 218 -6.24 7.83 -3.10
N ALA A 219 -6.94 8.92 -3.34
CA ALA A 219 -7.99 8.97 -4.34
C ALA A 219 -7.87 10.21 -5.21
N TYR A 220 -8.06 10.04 -6.51
CA TYR A 220 -8.11 11.14 -7.44
C TYR A 220 -9.39 11.09 -8.26
N ASN A 221 -10.05 12.25 -8.40
CA ASN A 221 -11.18 12.45 -9.29
C ASN A 221 -10.73 13.36 -10.45
N ALA A 222 -10.65 12.80 -11.66
CA ALA A 222 -10.17 13.51 -12.85
C ALA A 222 -11.13 14.62 -13.33
N ILE A 223 -12.43 14.52 -13.04
CA ILE A 223 -13.44 15.52 -13.43
C ILE A 223 -13.30 16.77 -12.56
N GLU A 224 -13.19 16.58 -11.25
CA GLU A 224 -13.05 17.66 -10.27
C GLU A 224 -11.60 18.11 -10.09
N GLN A 225 -10.65 17.38 -10.68
CA GLN A 225 -9.20 17.48 -10.42
C GLN A 225 -8.88 17.41 -8.93
N LYS A 226 -9.65 16.60 -8.19
CA LYS A 226 -9.59 16.54 -6.73
C LYS A 226 -8.73 15.36 -6.28
N LEU A 227 -7.60 15.65 -5.64
CA LEU A 227 -6.75 14.69 -4.97
C LEU A 227 -7.11 14.62 -3.49
N SER A 228 -7.29 13.42 -2.97
CA SER A 228 -7.56 13.13 -1.57
C SER A 228 -6.48 12.17 -1.08
N VAL A 229 -5.87 12.44 0.07
CA VAL A 229 -4.80 11.62 0.64
C VAL A 229 -5.03 11.46 2.13
N GLU A 230 -4.88 10.24 2.62
CA GLU A 230 -4.82 9.88 4.03
C GLU A 230 -3.40 9.45 4.37
N ILE A 231 -2.91 9.99 5.47
CA ILE A 231 -1.59 9.68 6.00
C ILE A 231 -1.80 9.05 7.37
N ALA A 232 -1.14 7.93 7.61
CA ALA A 232 -1.19 7.21 8.87
C ALA A 232 0.20 7.23 9.53
N GLY A 233 0.23 7.43 10.83
CA GLY A 233 1.49 7.41 11.57
C GLY A 233 1.39 7.89 13.00
N ASN A 234 2.49 7.71 13.73
CA ASN A 234 2.68 8.14 15.09
C ASN A 234 4.17 8.37 15.36
N SER A 235 4.49 9.27 16.28
CA SER A 235 5.87 9.51 16.69
C SER A 235 5.90 10.00 18.13
N ASP A 236 6.97 9.69 18.84
CA ASP A 236 7.22 10.16 20.20
C ASP A 236 7.53 11.66 20.26
N TRP A 237 7.87 12.27 19.13
CA TRP A 237 8.22 13.69 19.02
C TRP A 237 7.50 14.37 17.86
N SER A 238 7.52 15.70 17.87
CA SER A 238 6.91 16.47 16.79
C SER A 238 7.88 16.52 15.63
N ILE A 239 7.42 16.01 14.48
CA ILE A 239 8.16 15.92 13.24
C ILE A 239 7.50 16.83 12.22
N GLN A 240 8.32 17.59 11.49
CA GLN A 240 7.82 18.38 10.37
C GLN A 240 7.72 17.49 9.12
N LEU A 241 6.51 17.39 8.59
CA LEU A 241 6.16 16.58 7.44
C LEU A 241 5.69 17.47 6.29
N GLY A 242 5.87 16.97 5.08
CA GLY A 242 5.53 17.65 3.85
C GLY A 242 5.01 16.68 2.81
N LEU A 243 3.99 17.10 2.07
CA LEU A 243 3.47 16.38 0.92
C LEU A 243 3.86 17.16 -0.33
N PHE A 244 4.41 16.48 -1.32
CA PHE A 244 4.88 17.07 -2.57
C PHE A 244 4.24 16.37 -3.76
N ILE A 245 3.93 17.13 -4.82
CA ILE A 245 3.66 16.57 -6.14
C ILE A 245 4.84 16.93 -7.03
N ASN A 246 5.59 15.92 -7.46
CA ASN A 246 6.92 16.11 -8.03
C ASN A 246 7.76 16.98 -7.08
N ASP A 247 8.36 18.06 -7.59
CA ASP A 247 9.20 18.97 -6.79
C ASP A 247 8.38 20.09 -6.13
N SER A 248 7.06 20.11 -6.34
CA SER A 248 6.17 21.16 -5.83
C SER A 248 5.59 20.79 -4.49
N LEU A 249 5.92 21.58 -3.46
CA LEU A 249 5.35 21.43 -2.13
C LEU A 249 3.84 21.72 -2.13
N LEU A 250 3.05 20.71 -1.79
CA LEU A 250 1.59 20.77 -1.73
C LEU A 250 1.11 21.16 -0.32
N TRP A 251 1.72 20.58 0.71
CA TRP A 251 1.29 20.79 2.09
C TRP A 251 2.41 20.55 3.10
N VAL A 252 2.44 21.31 4.19
CA VAL A 252 3.37 21.13 5.32
C VAL A 252 2.59 21.16 6.63
N TRP A 253 2.94 20.27 7.53
CA TRP A 253 2.40 20.24 8.89
C TRP A 253 3.45 19.72 9.88
N ASN A 254 3.15 19.88 11.16
CA ASN A 254 3.92 19.24 12.23
C ASN A 254 3.06 18.14 12.84
N SER A 255 3.62 16.96 13.03
CA SER A 255 2.94 15.87 13.71
C SER A 255 2.71 16.20 15.19
N VAL A 256 1.64 15.64 15.73
CA VAL A 256 1.36 15.68 17.17
C VAL A 256 2.02 14.44 17.79
N PRO A 257 2.90 14.60 18.80
CA PRO A 257 3.49 13.47 19.49
C PRO A 257 2.43 12.57 20.13
N GLY A 258 2.58 11.26 19.99
CA GLY A 258 1.64 10.29 20.53
C GLY A 258 2.06 8.84 20.27
N PHE A 259 1.63 7.96 21.17
CA PHE A 259 1.85 6.51 21.04
C PHE A 259 0.77 5.80 20.22
N GLU A 260 -0.37 6.46 19.98
CA GLU A 260 -1.45 5.91 19.19
C GLU A 260 -1.33 6.33 17.73
N MET A 261 -1.71 5.41 16.83
CA MET A 261 -1.77 5.64 15.41
C MET A 261 -2.76 6.77 15.10
N SER A 262 -2.29 7.78 14.36
CA SER A 262 -3.11 8.88 13.90
C SER A 262 -3.35 8.77 12.39
N PHE A 263 -4.57 9.11 11.96
CA PHE A 263 -4.97 9.17 10.55
C PHE A 263 -5.31 10.60 10.21
N LEU A 264 -4.80 11.08 9.08
CA LEU A 264 -4.89 12.47 8.67
C LEU A 264 -5.35 12.55 7.22
N ASP A 265 -6.61 12.90 7.06
CA ASP A 265 -7.25 13.11 5.76
C ASP A 265 -7.06 14.54 5.26
N SER A 266 -6.74 14.69 3.98
CA SER A 266 -6.73 16.00 3.32
C SER A 266 -7.11 15.91 1.85
N ASN A 267 -7.66 17.02 1.34
CA ASN A 267 -8.20 17.11 -0.01
C ASN A 267 -7.68 18.39 -0.68
N TRP A 268 -7.28 18.29 -1.95
CA TRP A 268 -6.79 19.40 -2.76
C TRP A 268 -7.43 19.36 -4.14
N VAL A 269 -7.70 20.54 -4.70
CA VAL A 269 -8.04 20.69 -6.14
C VAL A 269 -6.76 21.06 -6.87
N LEU A 270 -6.31 20.19 -7.76
CA LEU A 270 -5.07 20.33 -8.51
C LEU A 270 -5.31 21.18 -9.74
N MET A 271 -4.60 22.30 -9.85
CA MET A 271 -4.60 23.13 -11.07
C MET A 271 -3.38 22.81 -11.93
N THR A 272 -3.27 21.56 -12.39
CA THR A 272 -2.14 21.11 -13.22
C THR A 272 -2.62 20.61 -14.58
N SER A 273 -1.80 20.84 -15.61
CA SER A 273 -1.96 20.20 -16.92
C SER A 273 -1.10 18.95 -17.06
N LYS A 274 -0.30 18.60 -16.05
CA LYS A 274 0.51 17.37 -16.08
C LYS A 274 -0.41 16.16 -15.91
N GLU A 275 -0.23 15.19 -16.80
CA GLU A 275 -1.01 13.97 -16.84
C GLU A 275 -0.45 12.89 -15.90
N ASN A 276 0.85 12.91 -15.64
CA ASN A 276 1.53 11.97 -14.76
C ASN A 276 2.50 12.70 -13.80
N GLY A 277 2.76 12.10 -12.65
CA GLY A 277 3.73 12.62 -11.69
C GLY A 277 3.87 11.76 -10.45
N TRP A 278 4.62 12.24 -9.47
CA TRP A 278 4.85 11.53 -8.22
C TRP A 278 4.24 12.27 -7.03
N LEU A 279 3.59 11.54 -6.13
CA LEU A 279 3.25 12.01 -4.79
C LEU A 279 4.36 11.58 -3.84
N HIS A 280 4.98 12.52 -3.13
CA HIS A 280 5.99 12.22 -2.12
C HIS A 280 5.53 12.67 -0.73
N LEU A 281 5.54 11.74 0.22
CA LEU A 281 5.51 12.04 1.64
C LEU A 281 6.95 12.23 2.11
N CYS A 282 7.25 13.38 2.70
CA CYS A 282 8.58 13.77 3.12
C CYS A 282 8.61 14.18 4.59
N GLN A 283 9.77 14.00 5.22
CA GLN A 283 10.09 14.47 6.56
C GLN A 283 11.32 15.37 6.51
N VAL A 284 11.35 16.40 7.36
CA VAL A 284 12.57 17.21 7.55
C VAL A 284 13.59 16.42 8.37
N ASN A 285 14.80 16.26 7.83
CA ASN A 285 15.92 15.63 8.52
C ASN A 285 16.66 16.60 9.46
N GLU A 286 17.65 16.10 10.20
CA GLU A 286 18.45 16.89 11.16
C GLU A 286 19.14 18.13 10.54
N ASN A 287 19.42 18.07 9.23
CA ASN A 287 20.06 19.15 8.49
C ASN A 287 19.05 20.18 7.93
N GLY A 288 17.75 20.01 8.19
CA GLY A 288 16.70 20.87 7.68
C GLY A 288 16.31 20.59 6.22
N ALA A 289 16.78 19.50 5.62
CA ALA A 289 16.43 19.11 4.25
C ALA A 289 15.29 18.08 4.25
N TRP A 290 14.47 18.09 3.20
CA TRP A 290 13.42 17.10 3.01
C TRP A 290 14.03 15.74 2.64
N LYS A 291 13.61 14.71 3.36
CA LYS A 291 13.87 13.30 3.07
C LYS A 291 12.55 12.63 2.70
N ILE A 292 12.52 11.93 1.57
CA ILE A 292 11.36 11.13 1.15
C ILE A 292 11.20 9.95 2.12
N LEU A 293 9.98 9.77 2.64
CA LEU A 293 9.55 8.62 3.43
C LEU A 293 8.86 7.56 2.55
N GLU A 294 7.92 8.02 1.73
CA GLU A 294 7.16 7.15 0.82
C GLU A 294 6.77 7.93 -0.44
N SER A 295 6.66 7.21 -1.56
CA SER A 295 6.22 7.78 -2.83
C SER A 295 5.18 6.91 -3.51
N ARG A 296 4.26 7.53 -4.25
CA ARG A 296 3.30 6.84 -5.12
C ARG A 296 3.17 7.51 -6.48
N PRO A 297 3.02 6.76 -7.58
CA PRO A 297 2.72 7.33 -8.88
C PRO A 297 1.32 7.98 -8.86
N LEU A 298 1.19 9.09 -9.58
CA LEU A 298 -0.07 9.79 -9.82
C LEU A 298 -0.36 9.77 -11.31
N HIS A 299 -1.42 9.06 -11.69
CA HIS A 299 -1.99 9.05 -13.04
C HIS A 299 -3.22 9.95 -13.07
N LEU A 300 -3.04 11.20 -13.49
CA LEU A 300 -4.05 12.25 -13.38
C LEU A 300 -5.01 12.32 -14.60
N GLN A 301 -4.89 11.37 -15.52
CA GLN A 301 -5.78 11.24 -16.69
C GLN A 301 -7.12 10.59 -16.34
N GLU A 302 -7.13 9.66 -15.37
CA GLU A 302 -8.31 8.90 -14.98
C GLU A 302 -8.54 8.97 -13.47
N SER A 303 -9.77 8.69 -13.03
CA SER A 303 -10.07 8.65 -11.60
C SER A 303 -9.64 7.31 -11.03
N PHE A 304 -8.96 7.32 -9.89
CA PHE A 304 -8.50 6.12 -9.21
C PHE A 304 -8.68 6.21 -7.70
N HIS A 305 -8.70 5.05 -7.06
CA HIS A 305 -8.73 4.90 -5.62
C HIS A 305 -7.80 3.75 -5.23
N GLU A 306 -6.84 4.01 -4.35
CA GLU A 306 -5.91 3.02 -3.84
C GLU A 306 -5.79 3.19 -2.32
N SER A 307 -5.82 2.07 -1.60
CA SER A 307 -5.70 2.05 -0.14
C SER A 307 -4.79 0.90 0.29
N LYS A 308 -4.07 1.08 1.39
CA LYS A 308 -3.45 -0.04 2.11
C LYS A 308 -4.54 -0.83 2.82
N VAL A 309 -4.67 -2.12 2.52
CA VAL A 309 -5.74 -2.97 3.04
C VAL A 309 -5.18 -4.18 3.82
N PRO A 310 -5.56 -4.37 5.11
CA PRO A 310 -6.18 -3.36 5.98
C PRO A 310 -5.24 -2.16 6.19
N ASP A 311 -5.59 -1.18 7.04
CA ASP A 311 -4.73 -0.02 7.29
C ASP A 311 -3.27 -0.44 7.53
N LEU A 312 -2.35 0.25 6.86
CA LEU A 312 -0.90 -0.07 6.82
C LEU A 312 -0.51 -1.42 6.22
N GLY A 313 -1.45 -2.12 5.57
CA GLY A 313 -1.21 -3.33 4.80
C GLY A 313 -0.69 -3.04 3.39
N THR A 314 -1.07 -3.89 2.44
CA THR A 314 -0.61 -3.80 1.04
C THR A 314 -1.51 -2.87 0.23
N TRP A 315 -0.89 -2.07 -0.66
CA TRP A 315 -1.60 -1.23 -1.61
C TRP A 315 -2.55 -2.07 -2.48
N THR A 316 -3.81 -1.66 -2.50
CA THR A 316 -4.88 -2.33 -3.24
C THR A 316 -5.71 -1.28 -3.95
N ALA A 317 -5.89 -1.44 -5.26
CA ALA A 317 -6.84 -0.62 -6.03
C ALA A 317 -8.27 -0.99 -5.63
N LEU A 318 -9.06 0.02 -5.24
CA LEU A 318 -10.45 -0.12 -4.82
C LEU A 318 -11.38 0.61 -5.78
N SER A 319 -12.65 0.20 -5.83
CA SER A 319 -13.69 0.93 -6.58
C SER A 319 -14.37 2.03 -5.78
N PHE A 320 -14.00 2.16 -4.50
CA PHE A 320 -14.54 3.12 -3.55
C PHE A 320 -13.43 3.61 -2.60
N SER A 321 -13.73 4.67 -1.86
CA SER A 321 -12.84 5.26 -0.87
C SER A 321 -13.31 4.91 0.55
N THR A 322 -12.35 4.78 1.45
CA THR A 322 -12.53 4.44 2.87
C THR A 322 -12.19 5.61 3.81
N PHE A 323 -11.88 6.81 3.27
CA PHE A 323 -11.51 8.00 4.06
C PHE A 323 -12.36 8.21 5.31
N GLY A 324 -11.66 8.35 6.45
CA GLY A 324 -12.27 8.54 7.75
C GLY A 324 -12.85 7.28 8.39
N GLU A 325 -12.69 6.11 7.75
CA GLU A 325 -12.94 4.79 8.31
C GLU A 325 -11.71 3.88 8.14
N SER A 326 -11.73 2.70 8.77
CA SER A 326 -10.63 1.74 8.63
C SER A 326 -10.69 1.01 7.29
N ASN A 327 -9.54 0.78 6.66
CA ASN A 327 -9.42 0.09 5.37
C ASN A 327 -9.68 -1.44 5.44
N ASP A 328 -10.53 -1.92 6.35
CA ASP A 328 -10.88 -3.33 6.48
C ASP A 328 -11.99 -3.73 5.48
N ILE A 329 -11.56 -4.35 4.36
CA ILE A 329 -12.47 -4.84 3.32
C ILE A 329 -13.36 -6.01 3.77
N THR A 330 -13.01 -6.75 4.82
CA THR A 330 -13.86 -7.82 5.35
C THR A 330 -15.01 -7.28 6.20
N ARG A 331 -14.78 -6.17 6.91
CA ARG A 331 -15.85 -5.36 7.52
C ARG A 331 -16.74 -4.73 6.45
N SER A 332 -16.17 -4.26 5.35
CA SER A 332 -16.93 -3.68 4.24
C SER A 332 -17.71 -4.72 3.41
N GLN A 333 -17.36 -6.02 3.46
CA GLN A 333 -18.21 -7.07 2.87
C GLN A 333 -19.50 -7.33 3.65
N GLN A 334 -19.54 -7.09 4.97
CA GLN A 334 -20.78 -7.15 5.76
C GLN A 334 -21.61 -5.86 5.63
N ASN A 335 -20.97 -4.74 5.30
CA ASN A 335 -21.62 -3.50 4.86
C ASN A 335 -21.40 -3.30 3.36
N LYS A 336 -21.96 -4.20 2.53
CA LYS A 336 -22.22 -3.93 1.11
C LYS A 336 -23.28 -2.83 0.99
N GLN A 337 -22.96 -1.62 1.39
CA GLN A 337 -23.61 -0.43 0.89
C GLN A 337 -22.85 -0.05 -0.37
N PHE A 338 -23.28 -0.62 -1.50
CA PHE A 338 -23.12 0.09 -2.76
C PHE A 338 -23.80 1.44 -2.55
N ILE A 339 -23.01 2.48 -2.29
CA ILE A 339 -23.46 3.87 -2.37
C ILE A 339 -23.15 4.27 -3.82
N PRO A 340 -24.08 4.09 -4.76
CA PRO A 340 -23.91 4.66 -6.08
C PRO A 340 -23.66 6.16 -5.94
N LYS A 341 -22.63 6.67 -6.64
CA LYS A 341 -22.21 8.09 -6.68
C LYS A 341 -23.29 8.94 -7.39
N ILE A 342 -24.50 9.02 -6.82
CA ILE A 342 -25.65 9.80 -7.33
C ILE A 342 -25.56 11.23 -6.82
N PHE A 343 -25.08 11.41 -5.60
CA PHE A 343 -24.99 12.70 -4.94
C PHE A 343 -23.88 12.72 -3.89
N ALA A 344 -23.39 13.93 -3.57
CA ALA A 344 -22.43 14.16 -2.51
C ALA A 344 -23.00 15.15 -1.50
N LEU A 345 -23.23 14.73 -0.25
CA LEU A 345 -23.57 15.63 0.86
C LEU A 345 -22.29 16.05 1.59
N TYR A 346 -21.97 17.33 1.48
CA TYR A 346 -20.79 17.90 2.13
C TYR A 346 -21.03 18.15 3.62
N GLN A 347 -19.94 18.23 4.37
CA GLN A 347 -20.00 18.69 5.74
C GLN A 347 -20.49 20.13 5.78
N ASN A 348 -21.44 20.43 6.66
CA ASN A 348 -21.92 21.80 6.83
C ASN A 348 -20.76 22.71 7.25
N TYR A 349 -20.71 23.94 6.73
CA TYR A 349 -19.68 24.91 7.09
C TYR A 349 -20.30 26.23 7.58
N PRO A 350 -19.85 26.73 8.74
CA PRO A 350 -18.89 26.13 9.68
C PRO A 350 -19.44 24.87 10.41
N ASN A 351 -18.57 24.01 10.95
CA ASN A 351 -18.94 22.97 11.91
C ASN A 351 -17.75 22.72 12.88
N PRO A 352 -17.88 22.96 14.20
CA PRO A 352 -19.05 23.49 14.90
C PRO A 352 -19.47 24.88 14.42
N PHE A 353 -20.77 25.20 14.50
CA PHE A 353 -21.30 26.51 14.10
C PHE A 353 -21.95 27.26 15.25
N ASN A 354 -21.98 28.59 15.11
CA ASN A 354 -22.77 29.47 15.95
C ASN A 354 -23.90 30.09 15.12
N SER A 355 -25.13 29.79 15.54
CA SER A 355 -26.40 30.29 15.02
C SER A 355 -26.74 29.86 13.59
N ASN A 356 -25.82 30.01 12.63
CA ASN A 356 -26.06 29.66 11.23
C ASN A 356 -24.94 28.78 10.64
N THR A 357 -25.30 27.90 9.71
CA THR A 357 -24.37 27.12 8.89
C THR A 357 -24.91 26.97 7.48
N ASN A 358 -24.02 26.79 6.50
CA ASN A 358 -24.42 26.38 5.16
C ASN A 358 -24.35 24.86 5.01
N ILE A 359 -25.31 24.31 4.29
CA ILE A 359 -25.46 22.91 3.93
C ILE A 359 -25.38 22.85 2.41
N THR A 360 -24.41 22.14 1.88
CA THR A 360 -24.18 22.04 0.43
C THR A 360 -24.21 20.58 -0.01
N PHE A 361 -24.72 20.34 -1.21
CA PHE A 361 -24.63 19.03 -1.85
C PHE A 361 -24.59 19.15 -3.37
N ASP A 362 -24.01 18.14 -4.00
CA ASP A 362 -24.01 17.96 -5.45
C ASP A 362 -24.91 16.81 -5.86
N LEU A 363 -25.61 17.01 -6.97
CA LEU A 363 -26.28 15.95 -7.73
C LEU A 363 -25.48 15.68 -8.99
N LEU A 364 -24.98 14.45 -9.12
CA LEU A 364 -24.22 14.00 -10.29
C LEU A 364 -25.15 13.61 -11.45
N ASP A 365 -26.42 13.31 -11.15
CA ASP A 365 -27.47 13.06 -12.13
C ASP A 365 -28.83 13.61 -11.63
N GLU A 366 -29.83 13.67 -12.50
CA GLU A 366 -31.19 14.07 -12.11
C GLU A 366 -31.78 13.08 -11.08
N ALA A 367 -32.40 13.64 -10.04
CA ALA A 367 -32.92 12.85 -8.94
C ALA A 367 -34.10 13.53 -8.23
N THR A 368 -34.97 12.71 -7.65
CA THR A 368 -35.96 13.13 -6.66
C THR A 368 -35.28 13.15 -5.29
N VAL A 369 -35.31 14.30 -4.63
CA VAL A 369 -34.47 14.61 -3.46
C VAL A 369 -35.29 15.03 -2.26
N SER A 370 -34.92 14.52 -1.08
CA SER A 370 -35.38 15.00 0.22
C SER A 370 -34.20 15.43 1.08
N LEU A 371 -34.25 16.65 1.62
CA LEU A 371 -33.19 17.23 2.46
C LEU A 371 -33.82 17.76 3.75
N TYR A 372 -33.36 17.26 4.90
CA TYR A 372 -33.88 17.70 6.19
C TYR A 372 -32.84 17.64 7.31
N VAL A 373 -33.02 18.52 8.31
CA VAL A 373 -32.27 18.52 9.55
C VAL A 373 -33.09 17.85 10.65
N ALA A 374 -32.47 16.96 11.41
CA ALA A 374 -33.05 16.29 12.56
C ALA A 374 -32.21 16.47 13.83
N ASP A 375 -32.85 16.37 14.99
CA ASP A 375 -32.15 16.30 16.28
C ASP A 375 -31.58 14.90 16.57
N ALA A 376 -30.82 14.75 17.66
CA ALA A 376 -30.26 13.48 18.09
C ALA A 376 -31.30 12.39 18.44
N LYS A 377 -32.60 12.74 18.54
CA LYS A 377 -33.71 11.78 18.72
C LYS A 377 -34.37 11.42 17.38
N GLY A 378 -33.85 11.89 16.26
CA GLY A 378 -34.38 11.67 14.91
C GLY A 378 -35.62 12.52 14.58
N ARG A 379 -35.98 13.52 15.40
CA ARG A 379 -37.11 14.39 15.08
C ARG A 379 -36.68 15.38 14.01
N LYS A 380 -37.35 15.37 12.85
CA LYS A 380 -37.14 16.35 11.78
C LYS A 380 -37.51 17.74 12.29
N LEU A 381 -36.53 18.64 12.37
CA LEU A 381 -36.68 20.01 12.83
C LEU A 381 -36.90 20.99 11.70
N GLN A 382 -36.27 20.73 10.55
CA GLN A 382 -36.38 21.55 9.35
C GLN A 382 -36.35 20.64 8.13
N VAL A 383 -37.27 20.86 7.19
CA VAL A 383 -37.28 20.16 5.89
C VAL A 383 -37.08 21.23 4.82
N TYR A 384 -36.08 21.05 3.97
CA TYR A 384 -35.74 21.94 2.85
C TYR A 384 -36.33 21.45 1.54
N LEU A 385 -36.22 20.14 1.32
CA LEU A 385 -36.75 19.44 0.16
C LEU A 385 -37.48 18.20 0.66
N ASP A 386 -38.63 17.91 0.06
CA ASP A 386 -39.44 16.74 0.36
C ASP A 386 -39.91 16.15 -0.97
N GLU A 387 -39.22 15.08 -1.40
CA GLU A 387 -39.46 14.39 -2.66
C GLU A 387 -39.51 15.31 -3.90
N ILE A 388 -38.56 16.25 -3.98
CA ILE A 388 -38.50 17.25 -5.06
C ILE A 388 -37.57 16.77 -6.17
N PHE A 389 -38.06 16.74 -7.41
CA PHE A 389 -37.22 16.49 -8.58
C PHE A 389 -36.26 17.66 -8.84
N LEU A 390 -34.98 17.35 -8.95
CA LEU A 390 -33.90 18.29 -9.20
C LEU A 390 -33.03 17.78 -10.35
N GLU A 391 -32.62 18.70 -11.22
CA GLU A 391 -31.61 18.43 -12.24
C GLU A 391 -30.22 18.31 -11.58
N LYS A 392 -29.27 17.71 -12.30
CA LYS A 392 -27.86 17.67 -11.87
C LYS A 392 -27.33 19.07 -11.58
N GLY A 393 -26.50 19.20 -10.55
CA GLY A 393 -25.92 20.48 -10.17
C GLY A 393 -25.63 20.63 -8.69
N PHE A 394 -25.11 21.81 -8.34
CA PHE A 394 -24.71 22.19 -6.99
C PHE A 394 -25.84 22.95 -6.29
N TYR A 395 -26.17 22.54 -5.06
CA TYR A 395 -27.21 23.14 -4.25
C TYR A 395 -26.68 23.57 -2.88
N SER A 396 -27.14 24.71 -2.39
CA SER A 396 -26.72 25.28 -1.10
C SER A 396 -27.91 25.83 -0.33
N PHE A 397 -28.04 25.41 0.93
CA PHE A 397 -29.08 25.82 1.86
C PHE A 397 -28.47 26.42 3.12
N ASN A 398 -29.02 27.51 3.63
CA ASN A 398 -28.63 28.06 4.92
C ASN A 398 -29.54 27.49 6.02
N TRP A 399 -28.94 27.03 7.12
CA TRP A 399 -29.66 26.62 8.31
C TRP A 399 -29.38 27.54 9.48
N SER A 400 -30.47 28.02 10.10
CA SER A 400 -30.43 28.79 11.34
C SER A 400 -30.97 27.95 12.51
N ALA A 401 -30.14 27.79 13.54
CA ALA A 401 -30.43 27.07 14.76
C ALA A 401 -30.76 27.99 15.95
N GLU A 402 -31.07 29.27 15.72
CA GLU A 402 -31.27 30.29 16.77
C GLU A 402 -32.27 29.86 17.87
N PHE A 403 -33.34 29.17 17.47
CA PHE A 403 -34.40 28.66 18.34
C PHE A 403 -34.15 27.24 18.87
N GLN A 404 -32.99 26.66 18.57
CA GLN A 404 -32.62 25.31 18.99
C GLN A 404 -31.68 25.34 20.20
N SER A 405 -31.52 24.21 20.87
CA SER A 405 -30.56 24.06 21.99
C SER A 405 -29.18 23.73 21.45
N SER A 406 -28.11 24.09 22.14
CA SER A 406 -26.78 23.58 21.77
C SER A 406 -26.76 22.06 21.82
N GLY A 407 -26.06 21.43 20.89
CA GLY A 407 -26.02 19.98 20.82
C GLY A 407 -25.72 19.43 19.43
N ILE A 408 -26.00 18.14 19.27
CA ILE A 408 -25.75 17.38 18.05
C ILE A 408 -27.03 17.34 17.21
N TYR A 409 -26.86 17.64 15.94
CA TYR A 409 -27.89 17.58 14.90
C TYR A 409 -27.38 16.76 13.73
N PHE A 410 -28.29 16.34 12.86
CA PHE A 410 -27.96 15.58 11.65
C PHE A 410 -28.64 16.23 10.46
N ILE A 411 -27.90 16.47 9.39
CA ILE A 411 -28.46 16.79 8.09
C ILE A 411 -28.49 15.51 7.28
N THR A 412 -29.65 15.19 6.71
CA THR A 412 -29.86 13.99 5.91
C THR A 412 -30.33 14.38 4.52
N LEU A 413 -29.65 13.85 3.51
CA LEU A 413 -30.01 13.96 2.09
C LEU A 413 -30.39 12.58 1.59
N GLN A 414 -31.56 12.47 0.98
CA GLN A 414 -32.05 11.27 0.30
C GLN A 414 -32.21 11.62 -1.17
N ALA A 415 -31.69 10.78 -2.06
CA ALA A 415 -31.88 10.96 -3.50
C ALA A 415 -32.31 9.64 -4.14
N GLN A 416 -33.21 9.77 -5.11
CA GLN A 416 -33.74 8.68 -5.91
C GLN A 416 -33.70 9.07 -7.39
N THR A 417 -33.01 8.27 -8.19
CA THR A 417 -32.92 8.40 -9.64
C THR A 417 -33.59 7.19 -10.30
N SER A 418 -33.85 7.23 -11.60
CA SER A 418 -34.48 6.13 -12.35
C SER A 418 -33.63 4.86 -12.37
N ASP A 419 -32.31 5.02 -12.34
CA ASP A 419 -31.36 3.96 -12.69
C ASP A 419 -30.78 3.25 -11.45
N TYR A 420 -31.06 3.76 -10.25
CA TYR A 420 -30.48 3.29 -9.00
C TYR A 420 -31.50 3.22 -7.85
N LEU A 421 -31.21 2.39 -6.84
CA LEU A 421 -32.01 2.34 -5.62
C LEU A 421 -31.93 3.68 -4.86
N PRO A 422 -32.97 4.07 -4.10
CA PRO A 422 -32.93 5.26 -3.26
C PRO A 422 -31.77 5.18 -2.25
N VAL A 423 -30.94 6.23 -2.22
CA VAL A 423 -29.78 6.32 -1.32
C VAL A 423 -30.00 7.47 -0.33
N ALA A 424 -29.52 7.29 0.90
CA ALA A 424 -29.57 8.30 1.96
C ALA A 424 -28.17 8.50 2.58
N MET A 425 -27.72 9.74 2.70
CA MET A 425 -26.49 10.12 3.40
C MET A 425 -26.83 11.10 4.52
N SER A 426 -26.12 10.99 5.65
CA SER A 426 -26.27 11.93 6.77
C SER A 426 -24.94 12.46 7.25
N ARG A 427 -24.89 13.74 7.64
CA ARG A 427 -23.73 14.38 8.27
C ARG A 427 -24.08 14.90 9.66
N LYS A 428 -23.16 14.70 10.60
CA LYS A 428 -23.27 15.21 11.97
C LYS A 428 -22.94 16.70 12.00
N MET A 429 -23.78 17.49 12.64
CA MET A 429 -23.60 18.93 12.85
C MET A 429 -23.53 19.21 14.36
N ILE A 430 -22.63 20.11 14.76
CA ILE A 430 -22.39 20.50 16.16
C ILE A 430 -22.76 21.97 16.30
N TYR A 431 -23.86 22.24 17.01
CA TYR A 431 -24.32 23.60 17.30
C TYR A 431 -23.82 24.06 18.67
N LEU A 432 -23.12 25.19 18.70
CA LEU A 432 -22.67 25.88 19.91
C LEU A 432 -23.42 27.22 20.02
N LYS A 433 -24.09 27.45 21.15
CA LYS A 433 -24.85 28.68 21.42
C LYS A 433 -24.04 29.65 22.27
#